data_AF-A0A1W0X951-F1
#
_entry.id   AF-A0A1W0X951-F1
#
_cell.length_a   1.000
_cell.length_b   1.000
_cell.length_c   1.000
_cell.angle_alpha   90.00
_cell.angle_beta   90.00
_cell.angle_gamma   90.00
#
_symmetry.space_group_name_H-M   'P 1'
#
loop_
_entity.id
_entity.type
_entity.pdbx_description
1 polymer ?
#
loop_
_entity_poly.entity_id
_entity_poly.type
_entity_poly.pdbx_seq_one_letter_code
_entity_poly.pdbx_strand_id
1 'polypeptide(L)'
;MPNCQKLLDSLHGAQWFTCLDLAKGYLQIPIAEEDREKTAFVLPSRRGIQLMFTRMIFGLTSAPATFCRLMHDLFKNVHLNFCFVYIDDLNVHSRTWEEHLKHLEIVLARLENVGLKLRPSKTAWGMTSAKFLGHLVSRAGLFPDPERVRAIEQSPTPTDLSDVRKFLGKVSYYRRFNLGFLVLAKGLTILTEMDRPFVWEFEQAETFRNLKKAMVSHPILQHFNPNLD
;
A
#
# COMPACT_ATOMS: atom_id res chain seq x y z
N MET A 1 -12.60 -3.38 0.21
CA MET A 1 -11.38 -2.78 0.82
C MET A 1 -11.63 -1.30 1.06
N PRO A 2 -11.12 -0.71 2.15
CA PRO A 2 -11.22 0.74 2.36
C PRO A 2 -10.55 1.49 1.21
N ASN A 3 -11.11 2.63 0.82
CA ASN A 3 -10.49 3.48 -0.19
C ASN A 3 -9.15 4.00 0.35
N CYS A 4 -8.03 3.71 -0.32
CA CYS A 4 -6.68 4.21 0.02
C CYS A 4 -6.68 5.71 0.31
N GLN A 5 -7.54 6.46 -0.37
CA GLN A 5 -7.69 7.90 -0.18
C GLN A 5 -8.14 8.26 1.25
N LYS A 6 -9.21 7.62 1.76
CA LYS A 6 -9.73 7.87 3.12
C LYS A 6 -8.69 7.55 4.20
N LEU A 7 -7.81 6.61 3.91
CA LEU A 7 -6.73 6.18 4.80
C LEU A 7 -5.61 7.22 4.85
N LEU A 8 -5.26 7.82 3.71
CA LEU A 8 -4.28 8.89 3.67
C LEU A 8 -4.81 10.15 4.37
N ASP A 9 -6.12 10.41 4.27
CA ASP A 9 -6.74 11.58 4.91
C ASP A 9 -6.80 11.43 6.44
N SER A 10 -6.88 10.21 6.99
CA SER A 10 -6.83 9.98 8.44
C SER A 10 -5.44 10.18 9.06
N LEU A 11 -4.38 10.16 8.24
CA LEU A 11 -3.00 10.43 8.70
C LEU A 11 -2.74 11.93 8.97
N HIS A 12 -3.77 12.78 8.88
CA HIS A 12 -3.65 14.21 9.09
C HIS A 12 -3.04 14.56 10.47
N GLY A 13 -1.95 15.32 10.43
CA GLY A 13 -1.28 15.82 11.63
C GLY A 13 -0.49 14.77 12.42
N ALA A 14 -0.38 13.55 11.91
CA ALA A 14 0.50 12.54 12.49
C ALA A 14 1.97 12.95 12.32
N GLN A 15 2.74 12.81 13.39
CA GLN A 15 4.16 13.14 13.44
C GLN A 15 5.03 11.90 13.69
N TRP A 16 4.45 10.88 14.33
CA TRP A 16 5.12 9.64 14.70
C TRP A 16 4.45 8.46 14.03
N PHE A 17 5.25 7.60 13.44
CA PHE A 17 4.82 6.45 12.66
C PHE A 17 5.58 5.20 13.12
N THR A 18 4.86 4.10 13.28
CA THR A 18 5.43 2.78 13.53
C THR A 18 4.82 1.79 12.54
N CYS A 19 5.68 1.08 11.81
CA CYS A 19 5.32 0.04 10.87
C CYS A 19 5.62 -1.32 11.49
N LEU A 20 4.60 -2.13 11.67
CA LEU A 20 4.68 -3.46 12.26
C LEU A 20 4.41 -4.52 11.18
N ASP A 21 5.36 -5.44 11.03
CA ASP A 21 5.28 -6.58 10.11
C ASP A 21 5.00 -7.86 10.92
N LEU A 22 3.99 -8.63 10.49
CA LEU A 22 3.61 -9.89 11.14
C LEU A 22 4.50 -11.04 10.65
N ALA A 23 5.04 -11.82 11.59
CA ALA A 23 5.95 -12.91 11.26
C ALA A 23 5.21 -14.07 10.59
N LYS A 24 5.34 -14.23 9.27
CA LYS A 24 4.66 -15.30 8.53
C LYS A 24 3.14 -15.29 8.80
N GLY A 25 2.49 -14.13 8.64
CA GLY A 25 1.11 -13.85 9.07
C GLY A 25 0.13 -15.01 8.87
N TYR A 26 0.04 -15.56 7.64
CA TYR A 26 -0.86 -16.68 7.36
C TYR A 26 -0.59 -17.93 8.19
N LEU A 27 0.68 -18.31 8.38
CA LEU A 27 1.05 -19.52 9.12
C LEU A 27 0.73 -19.45 10.62
N GLN A 28 0.34 -18.28 11.12
CA GLN A 28 -0.12 -18.12 12.49
C GLN A 28 -1.61 -18.49 12.65
N ILE A 29 -2.39 -18.41 11.57
CA ILE A 29 -3.83 -18.68 11.60
C ILE A 29 -4.10 -20.19 11.50
N PRO A 30 -4.84 -20.78 12.46
CA PRO A 30 -5.24 -22.18 12.37
C PRO A 30 -6.29 -22.40 11.27
N ILE A 31 -6.18 -23.53 10.57
CA ILE A 31 -7.23 -24.02 9.67
C ILE A 31 -8.24 -24.82 10.50
N ALA A 32 -9.53 -24.57 10.26
CA ALA A 32 -10.63 -25.34 10.84
C ALA A 32 -10.43 -26.83 10.55
N GLU A 33 -10.70 -27.68 11.53
CA GLU A 33 -10.36 -29.11 11.44
C GLU A 33 -10.99 -29.80 10.23
N GLU A 34 -12.24 -29.45 9.93
CA GLU A 34 -13.01 -29.89 8.76
C GLU A 34 -12.42 -29.47 7.40
N ASP A 35 -11.61 -28.41 7.37
CA ASP A 35 -11.02 -27.89 6.13
C ASP A 35 -9.57 -28.37 5.91
N ARG A 36 -8.94 -29.02 6.89
CA ARG A 36 -7.53 -29.42 6.79
C ARG A 36 -7.28 -30.42 5.67
N GLU A 37 -8.21 -31.36 5.46
CA GLU A 37 -8.11 -32.37 4.41
C GLU A 37 -8.03 -31.76 3.00
N LYS A 38 -8.63 -30.58 2.79
CA LYS A 38 -8.58 -29.85 1.51
C LYS A 38 -7.19 -29.32 1.19
N THR A 39 -6.31 -29.28 2.18
CA THR A 39 -4.90 -28.87 2.04
C THR A 39 -3.95 -30.07 1.95
N ALA A 40 -4.48 -31.29 1.80
CA ALA A 40 -3.67 -32.49 1.72
C ALA A 40 -2.73 -32.48 0.50
N PHE A 41 -1.50 -32.93 0.70
CA PHE A 41 -0.51 -33.12 -0.33
C PHE A 41 0.26 -34.42 -0.12
N VAL A 42 0.75 -34.99 -1.21
CA VAL A 42 1.53 -36.23 -1.22
C VAL A 42 3.00 -35.88 -1.24
N LEU A 43 3.82 -36.55 -0.42
CA LEU A 43 5.28 -36.49 -0.50
C LEU A 43 5.81 -37.69 -1.33
N PRO A 44 6.16 -37.51 -2.62
CA PRO A 44 6.57 -38.63 -3.48
C PRO A 44 7.87 -39.28 -2.99
N SER A 45 8.76 -38.47 -2.39
CA SER A 45 10.05 -38.90 -1.86
C SER A 45 9.98 -39.76 -0.60
N ARG A 46 8.80 -39.89 0.03
CA ARG A 46 8.60 -40.72 1.23
C ARG A 46 7.43 -41.69 1.05
N ARG A 47 7.53 -42.57 0.05
CA ARG A 47 6.54 -43.64 -0.22
C ARG A 47 5.09 -43.14 -0.35
N GLY A 48 4.90 -41.91 -0.80
CA GLY A 48 3.55 -41.36 -1.00
C GLY A 48 2.79 -41.02 0.28
N ILE A 49 3.46 -40.76 1.40
CA ILE A 49 2.80 -40.28 2.63
C ILE A 49 2.00 -39.01 2.31
N GLN A 50 0.75 -39.00 2.75
CA GLN A 50 -0.13 -37.83 2.69
C GLN A 50 0.02 -37.02 3.97
N LEU A 51 0.20 -35.71 3.81
CA LEU A 51 0.24 -34.76 4.91
C LEU A 51 -0.79 -33.67 4.64
N MET A 52 -1.31 -33.09 5.71
CA MET A 52 -2.22 -31.95 5.66
C MET A 52 -1.66 -30.80 6.49
N PHE A 53 -2.03 -29.57 6.14
CA PHE A 53 -1.63 -28.40 6.90
C PHE A 53 -2.63 -28.12 8.03
N THR A 54 -2.10 -27.77 9.20
CA THR A 54 -2.91 -27.34 10.36
C THR A 54 -3.02 -25.82 10.47
N ARG A 55 -2.20 -25.10 9.70
CA ARG A 55 -2.10 -23.64 9.66
C ARG A 55 -2.23 -23.15 8.22
N MET A 56 -2.72 -21.93 8.06
CA MET A 56 -3.00 -21.36 6.76
C MET A 56 -1.70 -21.11 5.99
N ILE A 57 -1.56 -21.77 4.83
CA ILE A 57 -0.37 -21.63 3.97
C ILE A 57 -0.56 -20.56 2.91
N PHE A 58 0.56 -20.10 2.36
CA PHE A 58 0.56 -19.27 1.16
C PHE A 58 0.00 -20.07 -0.04
N GLY A 59 -0.77 -19.39 -0.89
CA GLY A 59 -1.37 -20.00 -2.10
C GLY A 59 -2.83 -20.40 -1.95
N LEU A 60 -3.39 -20.44 -0.74
CA LEU A 60 -4.83 -20.61 -0.54
C LEU A 60 -5.57 -19.36 -1.01
N THR A 61 -6.55 -19.52 -1.89
CA THR A 61 -7.34 -18.40 -2.45
C THR A 61 -8.06 -17.58 -1.38
N SER A 62 -8.49 -18.24 -0.30
CA SER A 62 -9.20 -17.61 0.82
C SER A 62 -8.28 -16.97 1.87
N ALA A 63 -6.97 -17.22 1.83
CA ALA A 63 -6.06 -16.80 2.90
C ALA A 63 -6.02 -15.29 3.14
N PRO A 64 -5.90 -14.43 2.10
CA PRO A 64 -5.90 -12.98 2.30
C PRO A 64 -7.22 -12.46 2.88
N ALA A 65 -8.36 -13.03 2.46
CA ALA A 65 -9.67 -12.62 2.94
C ALA A 65 -9.89 -12.98 4.41
N THR A 66 -9.51 -14.19 4.82
CA THR A 66 -9.56 -14.63 6.22
C THR A 66 -8.66 -13.78 7.10
N PHE A 67 -7.45 -13.47 6.63
CA PHE A 67 -6.52 -12.61 7.36
C PHE A 67 -7.06 -11.19 7.53
N CYS A 68 -7.57 -10.59 6.45
CA CYS A 68 -8.17 -9.26 6.50
C CYS A 68 -9.35 -9.21 7.47
N ARG A 69 -10.19 -10.26 7.52
CA ARG A 69 -11.30 -10.35 8.47
C ARG A 69 -10.82 -10.41 9.91
N LEU A 70 -9.85 -11.29 10.21
CA LEU A 70 -9.25 -11.38 11.54
C LEU A 70 -8.71 -10.02 12.00
N MET A 71 -7.94 -9.35 11.15
CA MET A 71 -7.38 -8.04 11.47
C MET A 71 -8.46 -6.96 11.64
N HIS A 72 -9.49 -6.99 10.79
CA HIS A 72 -10.60 -6.05 10.90
C HIS A 72 -11.34 -6.23 12.23
N ASP A 73 -11.59 -7.47 12.67
CA ASP A 73 -12.26 -7.76 13.94
C ASP A 73 -11.39 -7.36 15.14
N LEU A 74 -10.08 -7.65 15.08
CA LEU A 74 -9.10 -7.28 16.10
C LEU A 74 -9.01 -5.75 16.30
N PHE A 75 -9.05 -5.00 15.22
CA PHE A 75 -8.81 -3.56 15.22
C PHE A 75 -10.08 -2.72 15.01
N LYS A 76 -11.28 -3.31 14.89
CA LYS A 76 -12.53 -2.62 14.52
C LYS A 76 -12.78 -1.28 15.23
N ASN A 77 -12.46 -1.21 16.52
CA ASN A 77 -12.70 -0.03 17.38
C ASN A 77 -11.58 1.02 17.36
N VAL A 78 -10.41 0.70 16.80
CA VAL A 78 -9.22 1.58 16.73
C VAL A 78 -8.77 1.84 15.29
N HIS A 79 -9.30 1.06 14.35
CA HIS A 79 -9.02 1.13 12.93
C HIS A 79 -9.46 2.50 12.40
N LEU A 80 -8.60 3.15 11.63
CA LEU A 80 -8.72 4.53 11.10
C LEU A 80 -8.45 5.68 12.08
N ASN A 81 -8.43 5.44 13.40
CA ASN A 81 -8.14 6.52 14.36
C ASN A 81 -6.63 6.75 14.53
N PHE A 82 -5.90 5.70 14.87
CA PHE A 82 -4.45 5.74 15.07
C PHE A 82 -3.75 4.48 14.56
N CYS A 83 -4.52 3.47 14.16
CA CYS A 83 -4.04 2.20 13.68
C CYS A 83 -4.70 1.88 12.34
N PHE A 84 -3.90 1.42 11.40
CA PHE A 84 -4.34 1.02 10.08
C PHE A 84 -3.78 -0.34 9.73
N VAL A 85 -4.65 -1.22 9.21
CA VAL A 85 -4.24 -2.53 8.70
C VAL A 85 -4.47 -2.60 7.21
N TYR A 86 -3.42 -2.99 6.47
CA TYR A 86 -3.52 -3.36 5.08
C TYR A 86 -2.90 -4.72 4.83
N ILE A 87 -3.74 -5.73 4.70
CA ILE A 87 -3.30 -7.12 4.53
C ILE A 87 -2.31 -7.46 5.66
N ASP A 88 -1.03 -7.62 5.37
CA ASP A 88 0.01 -8.02 6.32
C ASP A 88 0.68 -6.84 7.06
N ASP A 89 0.47 -5.60 6.58
CA ASP A 89 1.10 -4.40 7.14
C ASP A 89 0.20 -3.72 8.18
N LEU A 90 0.70 -3.65 9.42
CA LEU A 90 0.06 -2.97 10.54
C LEU A 90 0.79 -1.66 10.82
N ASN A 91 0.12 -0.53 10.63
CA ASN A 91 0.72 0.79 10.76
C ASN A 91 0.05 1.57 11.89
N VAL A 92 0.85 2.14 12.78
CA VAL A 92 0.40 2.99 13.89
C VAL A 92 0.90 4.40 13.65
N HIS A 93 0.04 5.39 13.79
CA HIS A 93 0.37 6.79 13.60
C HIS A 93 -0.21 7.64 14.73
N SER A 94 0.49 8.70 15.14
CA SER A 94 0.07 9.53 16.28
C SER A 94 0.60 10.96 16.16
N ARG A 95 -0.04 11.92 16.84
CA ARG A 95 0.33 13.34 16.77
C ARG A 95 1.47 13.67 17.72
N THR A 96 1.47 13.11 18.94
CA THR A 96 2.53 13.28 19.95
C THR A 96 3.21 11.95 20.27
N TRP A 97 4.36 12.00 20.92
CA TRP A 97 5.11 10.81 21.30
C TRP A 97 4.42 10.04 22.43
N GLU A 98 3.85 10.76 23.40
CA GLU A 98 3.14 10.19 24.55
C GLU A 98 1.88 9.44 24.12
N GLU A 99 1.12 10.00 23.15
CA GLU A 99 0.01 9.29 22.52
C GLU A 99 0.49 8.06 21.76
N HIS A 100 1.63 8.17 21.06
CA HIS A 100 2.17 7.07 20.29
C HIS A 100 2.50 5.86 21.16
N LEU A 101 3.11 6.06 22.33
CA LEU A 101 3.39 4.99 23.27
C LEU A 101 2.12 4.30 23.76
N LYS A 102 1.08 5.07 24.12
CA LYS A 102 -0.23 4.52 24.53
C LYS A 102 -0.89 3.73 23.40
N HIS A 103 -0.83 4.23 22.18
CA HIS A 103 -1.37 3.54 21.01
C HIS A 103 -0.63 2.22 20.73
N LEU A 104 0.70 2.21 20.86
CA LEU A 104 1.50 1.00 20.72
C LEU A 104 1.16 -0.03 21.79
N GLU A 105 0.99 0.39 23.04
CA GLU A 105 0.58 -0.49 24.13
C GLU A 105 -0.76 -1.18 23.84
N ILE A 106 -1.77 -0.43 23.38
CA ILE A 106 -3.08 -0.98 23.00
C ILE A 106 -2.94 -1.97 21.84
N VAL A 107 -2.14 -1.63 20.82
CA VAL A 107 -1.96 -2.47 19.63
C VAL A 107 -1.22 -3.76 19.98
N LEU A 108 -0.14 -3.68 20.76
CA LEU A 108 0.64 -4.84 21.18
C LEU A 108 -0.15 -5.75 22.11
N ALA A 109 -0.90 -5.20 23.06
CA ALA A 109 -1.77 -6.00 23.94
C ALA A 109 -2.83 -6.77 23.15
N ARG A 110 -3.41 -6.17 22.10
CA ARG A 110 -4.35 -6.86 21.21
C ARG A 110 -3.70 -7.99 20.41
N LEU A 111 -2.49 -7.77 19.89
CA LEU A 111 -1.74 -8.80 19.18
C LEU A 111 -1.37 -9.96 20.11
N GLU A 112 -0.93 -9.66 21.33
CA GLU A 112 -0.59 -10.64 22.35
C GLU A 112 -1.80 -11.49 22.75
N ASN A 113 -2.97 -10.87 22.95
CA ASN A 113 -4.21 -11.57 23.30
C ASN A 113 -4.65 -12.61 22.26
N VAL A 114 -4.34 -12.38 20.97
CA VAL A 114 -4.66 -13.32 19.88
C VAL A 114 -3.46 -14.23 19.55
N GLY A 115 -2.31 -14.01 20.18
CA GLY A 115 -1.09 -14.78 19.96
C GLY A 115 -0.41 -14.49 18.63
N LEU A 116 -0.67 -13.33 18.01
CA LEU A 116 -0.02 -12.90 16.79
C LEU A 116 1.39 -12.37 17.09
N LYS A 117 2.38 -12.88 16.36
CA LYS A 117 3.79 -12.56 16.50
C LYS A 117 4.24 -11.60 15.41
N LEU A 118 5.00 -10.60 15.82
CA LEU A 118 5.67 -9.66 14.93
C LEU A 118 7.03 -10.20 14.49
N ARG A 119 7.55 -9.68 13.39
CA ARG A 119 8.91 -9.91 12.90
C ARG A 119 9.78 -8.69 13.21
N PRO A 120 10.60 -8.72 14.29
CA PRO A 120 11.37 -7.55 14.70
C PRO A 120 12.32 -7.01 13.61
N SER A 121 12.86 -7.90 12.77
CA SER A 121 13.77 -7.52 11.67
C SER A 121 13.13 -6.71 10.55
N LYS A 122 11.80 -6.67 10.46
CA LYS A 122 11.06 -5.92 9.43
C LYS A 122 10.14 -4.86 10.01
N THR A 123 10.09 -4.72 11.34
CA THR A 123 9.34 -3.66 12.01
C THR A 123 10.17 -2.40 12.13
N ALA A 124 9.56 -1.24 11.95
CA ALA A 124 10.20 0.06 12.13
C ALA A 124 9.39 0.89 13.14
N TRP A 125 10.06 1.48 14.12
CA TRP A 125 9.42 2.05 15.31
C TRP A 125 9.71 3.54 15.45
N GLY A 126 8.69 4.32 15.81
CA GLY A 126 8.83 5.72 16.20
C GLY A 126 9.51 6.61 15.15
N MET A 127 9.22 6.39 13.86
CA MET A 127 9.76 7.16 12.77
C MET A 127 9.01 8.49 12.62
N THR A 128 9.72 9.54 12.19
CA THR A 128 9.11 10.85 11.84
C THR A 128 8.62 10.91 10.39
N SER A 129 8.99 9.91 9.59
CA SER A 129 8.47 9.68 8.25
C SER A 129 8.37 8.18 7.96
N ALA A 130 7.35 7.76 7.23
CA ALA A 130 7.15 6.36 6.88
C ALA A 130 6.61 6.21 5.46
N LYS A 131 6.95 5.11 4.81
CA LYS A 131 6.36 4.72 3.53
C LYS A 131 5.00 4.09 3.80
N PHE A 132 3.96 4.61 3.18
CA PHE A 132 2.58 4.17 3.36
C PHE A 132 1.85 4.13 2.03
N LEU A 133 1.37 2.95 1.60
CA LEU A 133 0.66 2.77 0.33
C LEU A 133 1.37 3.44 -0.87
N GLY A 134 2.70 3.32 -0.98
CA GLY A 134 3.48 3.94 -2.08
C GLY A 134 3.59 5.47 -2.03
N HIS A 135 3.34 6.06 -0.87
CA HIS A 135 3.56 7.47 -0.54
C HIS A 135 4.56 7.55 0.62
N LEU A 136 5.36 8.61 0.69
CA LEU A 136 6.14 8.95 1.86
C LEU A 136 5.33 9.95 2.69
N VAL A 137 4.97 9.57 3.91
CA VAL A 137 4.21 10.43 4.83
C VAL A 137 5.16 10.98 5.87
N SER A 138 5.07 12.29 6.13
CA SER A 138 5.79 12.96 7.20
C SER A 138 4.93 14.06 7.83
N ARG A 139 5.48 14.72 8.85
CA ARG A 139 4.88 15.91 9.46
C ARG A 139 4.57 17.01 8.42
N ALA A 140 5.40 17.17 7.39
CA ALA A 140 5.23 18.22 6.39
C ALA A 140 4.06 17.94 5.42
N GLY A 141 3.62 16.69 5.31
CA GLY A 141 2.58 16.30 4.38
C GLY A 141 2.83 14.93 3.77
N LEU A 142 2.07 14.64 2.73
CA LEU A 142 2.27 13.49 1.87
C LEU A 142 3.16 13.85 0.70
N PHE A 143 4.06 12.93 0.38
CA PHE A 143 4.98 12.99 -0.74
C PHE A 143 4.81 11.72 -1.57
N PRO A 144 4.99 11.77 -2.89
CA PRO A 144 5.20 10.57 -3.69
C PRO A 144 6.42 9.79 -3.18
N ASP A 145 6.39 8.45 -3.24
CA ASP A 145 7.57 7.64 -2.90
C ASP A 145 8.73 7.95 -3.87
N PRO A 146 9.91 8.39 -3.38
CA PRO A 146 11.05 8.74 -4.21
C PRO A 146 11.49 7.62 -5.17
N GLU A 147 11.33 6.35 -4.79
CA GLU A 147 11.65 5.22 -5.66
C GLU A 147 10.69 5.12 -6.84
N ARG A 148 9.39 5.37 -6.59
CA ARG A 148 8.37 5.37 -7.66
C ARG A 148 8.50 6.58 -8.56
N VAL A 149 8.85 7.75 -8.01
CA VAL A 149 9.17 8.95 -8.80
C VAL A 149 10.38 8.68 -9.70
N ARG A 150 11.48 8.12 -9.15
CA ARG A 150 12.65 7.75 -9.95
C ARG A 150 12.30 6.75 -11.06
N ALA A 151 11.45 5.76 -10.79
CA ALA A 151 11.01 4.81 -11.81
C ALA A 151 10.22 5.50 -12.94
N ILE A 152 9.42 6.54 -12.64
CA ILE A 152 8.72 7.34 -13.65
C ILE A 152 9.71 8.22 -14.43
N GLU A 153 10.67 8.85 -13.74
CA GLU A 153 11.73 9.66 -14.35
C GLU A 153 12.63 8.85 -15.28
N GLN A 154 12.91 7.59 -14.94
CA GLN A 154 13.72 6.68 -15.75
C GLN A 154 12.89 5.86 -16.76
N SER A 155 11.56 6.06 -16.80
CA SER A 155 10.73 5.32 -17.74
C SER A 155 11.12 5.66 -19.19
N PRO A 156 11.31 4.63 -20.04
CA PRO A 156 11.66 4.81 -21.44
C PRO A 156 10.51 5.46 -22.20
N THR A 157 10.82 6.05 -23.35
CA THR A 157 9.81 6.58 -24.27
C THR A 157 8.90 5.43 -24.73
N PRO A 158 7.57 5.52 -24.56
CA PRO A 158 6.65 4.51 -25.04
C PRO A 158 6.76 4.30 -26.55
N THR A 159 6.87 3.04 -26.97
CA THR A 159 6.91 2.67 -28.40
C THR A 159 5.59 2.09 -28.90
N ASP A 160 4.68 1.75 -27.99
CA ASP A 160 3.38 1.20 -28.31
C ASP A 160 2.27 1.69 -27.35
N LEU A 161 1.04 1.31 -27.67
CA LEU A 161 -0.15 1.62 -26.89
C LEU A 161 -0.12 0.99 -25.47
N SER A 162 0.46 -0.19 -25.33
CA SER A 162 0.56 -0.90 -24.05
C SER A 162 1.45 -0.10 -23.08
N ASP A 163 2.56 0.42 -23.57
CA ASP A 163 3.51 1.22 -22.81
C ASP A 163 2.94 2.59 -22.44
N VAL A 164 2.17 3.23 -23.33
CA VAL A 164 1.43 4.45 -22.99
C VAL A 164 0.44 4.19 -21.85
N ARG A 165 -0.34 3.11 -21.93
CA ARG A 165 -1.30 2.72 -20.87
C ARG A 165 -0.59 2.42 -19.55
N LYS A 166 0.52 1.68 -19.57
CA LYS A 166 1.34 1.40 -18.38
C LYS A 166 1.86 2.70 -17.77
N PHE A 167 2.39 3.62 -18.58
CA PHE A 167 2.91 4.90 -18.11
C PHE A 167 1.79 5.76 -17.50
N LEU A 168 0.68 5.95 -18.21
CA LEU A 168 -0.48 6.69 -17.69
C LEU A 168 -1.02 6.07 -16.40
N GLY A 169 -1.05 4.73 -16.29
CA GLY A 169 -1.39 4.04 -15.05
C GLY A 169 -0.48 4.42 -13.88
N LYS A 170 0.84 4.45 -14.09
CA LYS A 170 1.81 4.85 -13.06
C LYS A 170 1.65 6.31 -12.63
N VAL A 171 1.49 7.23 -13.58
CA VAL A 171 1.43 8.67 -13.27
C VAL A 171 0.05 9.07 -12.72
N SER A 172 -1.03 8.46 -13.21
CA SER A 172 -2.40 8.74 -12.74
C SER A 172 -2.62 8.39 -11.26
N TYR A 173 -1.86 7.43 -10.73
CA TYR A 173 -1.84 7.14 -9.29
C TYR A 173 -1.46 8.37 -8.45
N TYR A 174 -0.60 9.24 -8.98
CA TYR A 174 -0.13 10.47 -8.35
C TYR A 174 -0.82 11.73 -8.88
N ARG A 175 -1.94 11.60 -9.61
CA ARG A 175 -2.67 12.76 -10.19
C ARG A 175 -2.98 13.87 -9.19
N ARG A 176 -3.18 13.54 -7.91
CA ARG A 176 -3.50 14.50 -6.84
C ARG A 176 -2.37 15.50 -6.55
N PHE A 177 -1.14 15.13 -6.88
CA PHE A 177 0.03 15.97 -6.70
C PHE A 177 0.18 16.98 -7.86
N ASN A 178 -0.47 16.74 -9.01
CA ASN A 178 -0.33 17.58 -10.20
C ASN A 178 -1.63 18.34 -10.50
N LEU A 179 -1.67 19.63 -10.15
CA LEU A 179 -2.72 20.54 -10.60
C LEU A 179 -2.82 20.52 -12.14
N GLY A 180 -4.02 20.29 -12.66
CA GLY A 180 -4.24 20.21 -14.10
C GLY A 180 -3.75 18.92 -14.77
N PHE A 181 -3.55 17.82 -14.02
CA PHE A 181 -3.11 16.52 -14.55
C PHE A 181 -3.87 16.08 -15.81
N LEU A 182 -5.20 16.28 -15.85
CA LEU A 182 -6.02 15.89 -17.00
C LEU A 182 -5.66 16.65 -18.28
N VAL A 183 -5.33 17.94 -18.15
CA VAL A 183 -4.90 18.78 -19.28
C VAL A 183 -3.51 18.35 -19.73
N LEU A 184 -2.60 18.14 -18.78
CA LEU A 184 -1.25 17.66 -19.06
C LEU A 184 -1.26 16.27 -19.70
N ALA A 185 -2.09 15.35 -19.23
CA ALA A 185 -2.13 13.97 -19.73
C ALA A 185 -2.88 13.83 -21.07
N LYS A 186 -3.53 14.88 -21.57
CA LYS A 186 -4.41 14.83 -22.75
C LYS A 186 -3.69 14.28 -23.97
N GLY A 187 -2.47 14.75 -24.27
CA GLY A 187 -1.70 14.34 -25.44
C GLY A 187 -1.40 12.83 -25.49
N LEU A 188 -1.26 12.19 -24.32
CA LEU A 188 -1.08 10.73 -24.23
C LEU A 188 -2.39 9.96 -24.07
N THR A 189 -3.40 10.57 -23.42
CA THR A 189 -4.73 9.95 -23.26
C THR A 189 -5.43 9.80 -24.61
N ILE A 190 -5.20 10.75 -25.52
CA ILE A 190 -5.69 10.68 -26.89
C ILE A 190 -5.21 9.40 -27.62
N LEU A 191 -3.98 8.94 -27.35
CA LEU A 191 -3.45 7.72 -27.94
C LEU A 191 -4.16 6.46 -27.44
N THR A 192 -4.88 6.53 -26.31
CA THR A 192 -5.57 5.38 -25.72
C THR A 192 -7.02 5.19 -26.16
N GLU A 193 -7.54 6.10 -26.97
CA GLU A 193 -8.86 6.06 -27.60
C GLU A 193 -8.98 4.87 -28.58
N MET A 194 -10.19 4.33 -28.74
CA MET A 194 -10.42 3.24 -29.70
C MET A 194 -10.29 3.75 -31.15
N ASP A 195 -9.85 2.87 -32.05
CA ASP A 195 -9.74 3.10 -33.50
C ASP A 195 -8.79 4.22 -33.95
N ARG A 196 -7.89 4.68 -33.06
CA ARG A 196 -6.85 5.64 -33.40
C ARG A 196 -5.51 4.97 -33.69
N PRO A 197 -4.82 5.29 -34.79
CA PRO A 197 -3.47 4.80 -35.03
C PRO A 197 -2.51 5.36 -33.97
N PHE A 198 -1.55 4.55 -33.54
CA PHE A 198 -0.49 5.00 -32.64
C PHE A 198 0.47 5.90 -33.43
N VAL A 199 0.40 7.20 -33.18
CA VAL A 199 1.30 8.20 -33.78
C VAL A 199 2.02 8.95 -32.66
N TRP A 200 3.33 8.79 -32.60
CA TRP A 200 4.17 9.44 -31.61
C TRP A 200 4.87 10.65 -32.21
N GLU A 201 4.26 11.84 -32.05
CA GLU A 201 4.79 13.09 -32.60
C GLU A 201 5.30 14.02 -31.49
N PHE A 202 5.55 15.28 -31.86
CA PHE A 202 6.04 16.31 -30.96
C PHE A 202 5.13 16.51 -29.75
N GLU A 203 3.81 16.54 -29.93
CA GLU A 203 2.83 16.77 -28.86
C GLU A 203 2.87 15.66 -27.80
N GLN A 204 2.98 14.40 -28.22
CA GLN A 204 3.07 13.23 -27.34
C GLN A 204 4.40 13.21 -26.59
N ALA A 205 5.50 13.49 -27.30
CA ALA A 205 6.84 13.58 -26.72
C ALA A 205 6.96 14.73 -25.69
N GLU A 206 6.36 15.88 -26.00
CA GLU A 206 6.30 17.03 -25.10
C GLU A 206 5.44 16.71 -23.87
N THR A 207 4.26 16.13 -24.08
CA THR A 207 3.38 15.67 -22.99
C THR A 207 4.11 14.71 -22.05
N PHE A 208 4.78 13.70 -22.61
CA PHE A 208 5.55 12.73 -21.84
C PHE A 208 6.64 13.39 -21.00
N ARG A 209 7.40 14.33 -21.58
CA ARG A 209 8.44 15.09 -20.87
C ARG A 209 7.85 15.96 -19.76
N ASN A 210 6.74 16.65 -20.03
CA ASN A 210 6.09 17.53 -19.07
C ASN A 210 5.51 16.76 -17.89
N LEU A 211 4.91 15.58 -18.13
CA LEU A 211 4.45 14.70 -17.06
C LEU A 211 5.60 14.20 -16.18
N LYS A 212 6.75 13.82 -16.78
CA LYS A 212 7.94 13.42 -16.01
C LYS A 212 8.46 14.59 -15.16
N LYS A 213 8.54 15.79 -15.71
CA LYS A 213 8.95 17.00 -14.97
C LYS A 213 8.00 17.34 -13.81
N ALA A 214 6.69 17.28 -14.05
CA ALA A 214 5.69 17.55 -13.01
C ALA A 214 5.84 16.59 -11.81
N MET A 215 6.10 15.31 -12.08
CA MET A 215 6.37 14.31 -11.03
C MET A 215 7.65 14.58 -10.23
N VAL A 216 8.68 15.15 -10.87
CA VAL A 216 9.97 15.49 -10.25
C VAL A 216 9.91 16.84 -9.52
N SER A 217 8.96 17.72 -9.83
CA SER A 217 8.82 19.02 -9.13
C SER A 217 8.35 18.93 -7.67
N HIS A 218 8.14 17.71 -7.13
CA HIS A 218 7.77 17.42 -5.74
C HIS A 218 6.72 18.38 -5.13
N PRO A 219 5.54 18.58 -5.75
CA PRO A 219 4.48 19.29 -5.07
C PRO A 219 4.08 18.52 -3.81
N ILE A 220 4.22 19.15 -2.65
CA ILE A 220 3.86 18.58 -1.36
C ILE A 220 2.36 18.69 -1.24
N LEU A 221 1.67 17.56 -1.04
CA LEU A 221 0.30 17.63 -0.57
C LEU A 221 0.33 17.80 0.94
N GLN A 222 0.11 19.04 1.39
CA GLN A 222 -0.14 19.30 2.79
C GLN A 222 -1.40 18.56 3.23
N HIS A 223 -1.39 18.10 4.48
CA HIS A 223 -2.56 17.47 5.07
C HIS A 223 -3.71 18.48 5.11
N PHE A 224 -4.92 18.06 4.78
CA PHE A 224 -6.11 18.93 4.78
C PHE A 224 -6.28 19.61 6.14
N ASN A 225 -6.17 20.93 6.21
CA ASN A 225 -6.37 21.69 7.44
C ASN A 225 -7.75 22.35 7.39
N PRO A 226 -8.72 21.94 8.22
CA PRO A 226 -10.04 22.55 8.26
C PRO A 226 -10.05 23.99 8.76
N ASN A 227 -8.92 24.51 9.25
CA ASN A 227 -8.76 25.88 9.74
C ASN A 227 -7.88 26.76 8.82
N LEU A 228 -7.52 26.28 7.63
CA LEU A 228 -6.90 27.11 6.60
C LEU A 228 -8.03 27.54 5.65
N ASP A 229 -8.47 28.79 5.82
CA ASP A 229 -9.32 29.52 4.86
C ASP A 229 -8.62 29.71 3.51
#